data_AF-A0A2D7IZ24-F1
#
_entry.id   AF-A0A2D7IZ24-F1
#
_cell.length_a   1.000
_cell.length_b   1.000
_cell.length_c   1.000
_cell.angle_alpha   90.00
_cell.angle_beta   90.00
_cell.angle_gamma   90.00
#
_symmetry.space_group_name_H-M   'P 1'
#
loop_
_entity.id
_entity.type
_entity.pdbx_description
1 polymer ?
#
loop_
_entity_poly.entity_id
_entity_poly.type
_entity_poly.pdbx_seq_one_letter_code
_entity_poly.pdbx_strand_id
1 'polypeptide(L)'
;MRTFYLILAIIGAIIPWLGFGSWFASHGVNLPLFIGAIFPNGAASAFTADVLISSVVFLVWSFTDARMLGITRWWVVIPANFLVGWSLALPLYLWLREGVKSEASHA
;
A
#
# COMPACT_ATOMS: atom_id res chain seq x y z
N MET A 1 -10.16 -10.24 -12.67
CA MET A 1 -9.48 -10.19 -11.34
C MET A 1 -9.83 -8.96 -10.50
N ARG A 2 -10.59 -7.99 -11.04
CA ARG A 2 -10.88 -6.71 -10.39
C ARG A 2 -11.47 -6.82 -8.97
N THR A 3 -12.52 -7.61 -8.77
CA THR A 3 -13.18 -7.75 -7.46
C THR A 3 -12.24 -8.30 -6.39
N PHE A 4 -11.37 -9.25 -6.75
CA PHE A 4 -10.38 -9.82 -5.84
C PHE A 4 -9.42 -8.74 -5.32
N TYR A 5 -8.89 -7.89 -6.22
CA TYR A 5 -8.03 -6.76 -5.83
C TYR A 5 -8.76 -5.73 -4.97
N LEU A 6 -10.05 -5.46 -5.23
CA LEU A 6 -10.84 -4.56 -4.41
C LEU A 6 -11.01 -5.10 -2.97
N ILE A 7 -11.33 -6.39 -2.84
CA ILE A 7 -11.45 -7.05 -1.53
C ILE A 7 -10.12 -6.98 -0.78
N LEU A 8 -9.01 -7.31 -1.44
CA LEU A 8 -7.68 -7.22 -0.83
C LEU A 8 -7.30 -5.79 -0.46
N ALA A 9 -7.70 -4.78 -1.23
CA ALA A 9 -7.48 -3.38 -0.88
C ALA A 9 -8.22 -3.01 0.41
N ILE A 10 -9.48 -3.43 0.56
CA ILE A 10 -10.26 -3.21 1.78
C ILE A 10 -9.62 -3.90 2.97
N ILE A 11 -9.27 -5.19 2.85
CA ILE A 11 -8.61 -5.96 3.90
C ILE A 11 -7.26 -5.33 4.28
N GLY A 12 -6.48 -4.95 3.26
CA GLY A 12 -5.17 -4.32 3.39
C GLY A 12 -5.22 -2.91 3.98
N ALA A 13 -6.38 -2.26 3.99
CA ALA A 13 -6.61 -1.02 4.74
C ALA A 13 -7.00 -1.30 6.19
N ILE A 14 -7.92 -2.24 6.42
CA ILE A 14 -8.50 -2.48 7.75
C ILE A 14 -7.47 -3.10 8.70
N ILE A 15 -6.79 -4.17 8.27
CA ILE A 15 -5.90 -4.94 9.16
C ILE A 15 -4.78 -4.08 9.76
N PRO A 16 -4.01 -3.29 8.97
CA PRO A 16 -2.97 -2.44 9.55
C PRO A 16 -3.53 -1.38 10.50
N TRP A 17 -4.68 -0.77 10.16
CA TRP A 17 -5.28 0.26 11.00
C TRP A 17 -5.83 -0.25 12.33
N LEU A 18 -6.25 -1.53 12.42
CA LEU A 18 -6.58 -2.13 13.72
C LEU A 18 -5.34 -2.19 14.64
N GLY A 19 -4.19 -2.57 14.07
CA GLY A 19 -2.90 -2.58 14.77
C GLY A 19 -2.44 -1.17 15.14
N PHE A 20 -2.33 -0.27 14.16
CA PHE A 20 -1.91 1.11 14.38
C PHE A 20 -2.85 1.85 15.32
N GLY A 21 -4.16 1.69 15.18
CA GLY A 21 -5.16 2.32 16.03
C GLY A 21 -5.01 1.93 17.51
N SER A 22 -4.84 0.63 17.79
CA SER A 22 -4.61 0.17 19.17
C SER A 22 -3.28 0.67 19.75
N TRP A 23 -2.24 0.77 18.93
CA TRP A 23 -0.94 1.30 19.34
C TRP A 23 -1.00 2.81 19.62
N PHE A 24 -1.60 3.60 18.73
CA PHE A 24 -1.77 5.04 18.92
C PHE A 24 -2.72 5.37 20.08
N ALA A 25 -3.73 4.53 20.33
CA ALA A 25 -4.60 4.67 21.50
C ALA A 25 -3.85 4.47 22.82
N SER A 26 -2.82 3.62 22.85
CA SER A 26 -2.03 3.32 24.04
C SER A 26 -0.82 4.24 24.24
N HIS A 27 -0.23 4.77 23.16
CA HIS A 27 1.03 5.54 23.21
C HIS A 27 0.88 7.00 22.78
N GLY A 28 -0.31 7.41 22.32
CA GLY A 28 -0.54 8.69 21.68
C GLY A 28 0.18 8.82 20.32
N VAL A 29 0.05 9.97 19.67
CA VAL A 29 0.72 10.25 18.38
C VAL A 29 2.19 10.62 18.64
N ASN A 30 3.01 9.62 18.95
CA ASN A 30 4.45 9.78 19.18
C ASN A 30 5.25 9.11 18.05
N LEU A 31 5.60 9.90 17.03
CA LEU A 31 6.31 9.43 15.83
C LEU A 31 7.69 8.81 16.15
N PRO A 32 8.57 9.41 16.97
CA PRO A 32 9.83 8.77 17.35
C PRO A 32 9.64 7.40 18.00
N LEU A 33 8.67 7.28 18.91
CA LEU A 33 8.37 6.02 19.59
C LEU A 33 7.80 4.98 18.61
N PHE A 34 6.98 5.41 17.66
CA PHE A 34 6.42 4.55 16.60
C PHE A 34 7.52 3.99 15.70
N ILE A 35 8.48 4.84 15.30
CA ILE A 35 9.64 4.41 14.51
C ILE A 35 10.46 3.38 15.30
N GLY A 36 10.70 3.60 16.59
CA GLY A 36 11.36 2.60 17.44
C GLY A 36 10.58 1.27 17.50
N ALA A 37 9.24 1.35 17.57
CA ALA A 37 8.37 0.18 17.70
C ALA A 37 8.30 -0.71 16.44
N ILE A 38 8.65 -0.19 15.25
CA ILE A 38 8.76 -0.99 14.02
C ILE A 38 10.16 -1.61 13.80
N PHE A 39 11.14 -1.29 14.67
CA PHE A 39 12.48 -1.89 14.72
C PHE A 39 12.84 -2.47 16.11
N PRO A 40 11.97 -3.28 16.76
CA PRO A 40 12.18 -3.72 18.16
C PRO A 40 13.29 -4.78 18.30
N ASN A 41 13.61 -5.49 17.23
CA ASN A 41 14.65 -6.52 17.17
C ASN A 41 15.09 -6.76 15.72
N GLY A 42 16.14 -7.58 15.52
CA GLY A 42 16.70 -7.83 14.19
C GLY A 42 15.72 -8.45 13.19
N ALA A 43 14.85 -9.37 13.62
CA ALA A 43 13.89 -10.01 12.73
C ALA A 43 12.80 -9.04 12.25
N ALA A 44 12.20 -8.28 13.18
CA ALA A 44 11.23 -7.25 12.83
C ALA A 44 11.86 -6.14 11.96
N SER A 45 13.11 -5.77 12.24
CA SER A 45 13.86 -4.80 11.44
C SER A 45 14.07 -5.27 10.01
N ALA A 46 14.43 -6.55 9.82
CA ALA A 46 14.59 -7.13 8.49
C ALA A 46 13.27 -7.17 7.72
N PHE A 47 12.15 -7.51 8.38
CA PHE A 47 10.82 -7.48 7.77
C PHE A 47 10.39 -6.07 7.37
N THR A 48 10.58 -5.08 8.25
CA THR A 48 10.31 -3.68 7.94
C THR A 48 11.15 -3.20 6.76
N ALA A 49 12.45 -3.53 6.72
CA ALA A 49 13.32 -3.19 5.61
C ALA A 49 12.87 -3.83 4.28
N ASP A 50 12.47 -5.10 4.29
CA ASP A 50 11.93 -5.81 3.12
C ASP A 50 10.69 -5.11 2.55
N VAL A 51 9.75 -4.71 3.42
CA VAL A 51 8.54 -3.97 3.02
C VAL A 51 8.88 -2.58 2.46
N LEU A 52 9.82 -1.85 3.07
CA LEU A 52 10.24 -0.52 2.60
C LEU A 52 10.91 -0.59 1.22
N ILE A 53 11.82 -1.55 1.01
CA ILE A 53 12.47 -1.77 -0.28
C ILE A 53 11.43 -2.14 -1.34
N SER A 54 10.55 -3.10 -1.02
CA SER A 54 9.45 -3.52 -1.91
C SER A 54 8.51 -2.37 -2.25
N SER A 55 8.23 -1.48 -1.30
CA SER A 55 7.43 -0.28 -1.49
C SER A 55 8.06 0.69 -2.48
N VAL A 56 9.37 0.95 -2.36
CA VAL A 56 10.10 1.81 -3.31
C VAL A 56 10.08 1.22 -4.72
N VAL A 57 10.42 -0.06 -4.86
CA VAL A 57 10.40 -0.76 -6.15
C VAL A 57 9.00 -0.70 -6.77
N PHE A 58 7.96 -0.95 -5.97
CA PHE A 58 6.57 -0.89 -6.39
C PHE A 58 6.15 0.51 -6.87
N LEU A 59 6.55 1.59 -6.18
CA LEU A 59 6.21 2.95 -6.59
C LEU A 59 6.84 3.29 -7.95
N VAL A 60 8.11 2.95 -8.17
CA VAL A 60 8.80 3.20 -9.44
C VAL A 60 8.19 2.37 -10.58
N TRP A 61 7.96 1.08 -10.33
CA TRP A 61 7.35 0.19 -11.32
C TRP A 61 5.93 0.61 -11.68
N SER A 62 5.07 0.83 -10.67
CA SER A 62 3.67 1.19 -10.89
C SER A 62 3.52 2.54 -11.59
N PHE A 63 4.42 3.50 -11.33
CA PHE A 63 4.45 4.76 -12.06
C PHE A 63 4.69 4.57 -13.56
N THR A 64 5.66 3.71 -13.89
CA THR A 64 6.03 3.43 -15.27
C THR A 64 4.91 2.67 -15.99
N ASP A 65 4.37 1.61 -15.37
CA ASP A 65 3.23 0.84 -15.90
C ASP A 65 1.97 1.72 -16.06
N ALA A 66 1.70 2.63 -15.11
CA ALA A 66 0.58 3.56 -15.19
C ALA A 66 0.67 4.51 -16.38
N ARG A 67 1.87 5.05 -16.65
CA ARG A 67 2.11 5.91 -17.81
C ARG A 67 1.93 5.15 -19.12
N MET A 68 2.44 3.92 -19.19
CA MET A 68 2.32 3.08 -20.39
C MET A 68 0.87 2.67 -20.68
N LEU A 69 0.08 2.42 -19.64
CA LEU A 69 -1.32 2.00 -19.77
C LEU A 69 -2.32 3.17 -19.76
N GLY A 70 -1.88 4.42 -19.58
CA GLY A 70 -2.77 5.58 -19.51
C GLY A 70 -3.63 5.63 -18.24
N ILE A 71 -3.18 5.06 -17.12
CA ILE A 71 -3.90 5.09 -15.83
C ILE A 71 -3.79 6.50 -15.21
N THR A 72 -4.82 7.32 -15.40
CA THR A 72 -4.84 8.74 -14.96
C THR A 72 -4.89 8.93 -13.45
N ARG A 73 -5.42 7.95 -12.71
CA ARG A 73 -5.62 8.03 -11.24
C ARG A 73 -4.49 7.39 -10.43
N TRP A 74 -3.33 7.10 -11.03
CA TRP A 74 -2.20 6.47 -10.32
C TRP A 74 -1.76 7.20 -9.05
N TRP A 75 -1.91 8.53 -9.00
CA TRP A 75 -1.50 9.34 -7.85
C TRP A 75 -2.11 8.92 -6.51
N VAL A 76 -3.28 8.24 -6.49
CA VAL A 76 -3.91 7.74 -5.26
C VAL A 76 -3.11 6.63 -4.58
N VAL A 77 -2.20 5.97 -5.31
CA VAL A 77 -1.31 4.92 -4.79
C VAL A 77 -0.29 5.51 -3.82
N ILE A 78 0.12 6.77 -4.02
CA ILE A 78 1.09 7.46 -3.15
C ILE A 78 0.55 7.59 -1.71
N PRO A 79 -0.58 8.27 -1.44
CA PRO A 79 -1.10 8.38 -0.09
C PRO A 79 -1.49 7.01 0.49
N ALA A 80 -1.98 6.07 -0.33
CA ALA A 80 -2.24 4.70 0.13
C ALA A 80 -0.98 4.02 0.69
N ASN A 81 0.15 4.17 0.00
CA ASN A 81 1.43 3.58 0.40
C ASN A 81 1.99 4.21 1.69
N PHE A 82 1.85 5.52 1.87
CA PHE A 82 2.42 6.21 3.04
C PHE A 82 1.50 6.24 4.26
N LEU A 83 0.17 6.29 4.07
CA LEU A 83 -0.79 6.37 5.19
C LEU A 83 -1.21 5.02 5.74
N VAL A 84 -1.10 3.97 4.92
CA VAL A 84 -1.50 2.61 5.31
C VAL A 84 -0.34 1.64 5.15
N GLY A 85 0.31 1.67 3.99
CA GLY A 85 1.40 0.77 3.66
C GLY A 85 1.18 0.01 2.36
N TRP A 86 2.11 -0.89 2.09
CA TRP A 86 2.13 -1.69 0.87
C TRP A 86 0.91 -2.62 0.72
N SER A 87 0.33 -3.08 1.84
CA SER A 87 -0.84 -3.94 1.90
C SER A 87 -2.09 -3.36 1.22
N LEU A 88 -2.26 -2.03 1.21
CA LEU A 88 -3.32 -1.35 0.48
C LEU A 88 -2.85 -0.90 -0.91
N ALA A 89 -1.64 -0.32 -0.98
CA ALA A 89 -1.17 0.33 -2.20
C ALA A 89 -1.08 -0.63 -3.40
N LEU A 90 -0.55 -1.84 -3.19
CA LEU A 90 -0.43 -2.86 -4.22
C LEU A 90 -1.80 -3.28 -4.79
N PRO A 91 -2.75 -3.81 -3.99
CA PRO A 91 -4.04 -4.23 -4.53
C PRO A 91 -4.85 -3.06 -5.10
N LEU A 92 -4.75 -1.85 -4.53
CA LEU A 92 -5.38 -0.66 -5.09
C LEU A 92 -4.88 -0.36 -6.51
N TYR A 93 -3.57 -0.41 -6.73
CA TYR A 93 -3.01 -0.20 -8.06
C TYR A 93 -3.44 -1.28 -9.06
N LEU A 94 -3.41 -2.55 -8.64
CA LEU A 94 -3.85 -3.66 -9.50
C LEU A 94 -5.35 -3.55 -9.86
N TRP A 95 -6.18 -3.03 -8.95
CA TRP A 95 -7.58 -2.74 -9.23
C TRP A 95 -7.76 -1.62 -10.28
N LEU A 96 -6.99 -0.53 -10.18
CA LEU A 96 -7.00 0.56 -11.18
C LEU A 96 -6.55 0.05 -12.55
N ARG A 97 -5.49 -0.74 -12.58
CA ARG A 97 -4.92 -1.34 -13.79
C ARG A 97 -5.90 -2.26 -14.50
N GLU A 98 -6.66 -3.06 -13.76
CA GLU A 98 -7.69 -3.92 -14.33
C GLU A 98 -8.88 -3.13 -14.90
N GLY A 99 -9.19 -1.96 -14.31
CA GLY A 99 -10.23 -1.06 -14.82
C GLY A 99 -9.97 -0.60 -16.26
N VAL A 100 -8.74 -0.15 -16.54
CA VAL A 100 -8.35 0.29 -17.90
C VAL A 100 -8.45 -0.86 -18.92
N LYS A 101 -8.03 -2.08 -18.55
CA LYS A 101 -8.15 -3.25 -19.43
C LYS A 101 -9.60 -3.58 -19.77
N SER A 102 -10.51 -3.46 -18.79
CA SER A 102 -11.93 -3.71 -19.03
C SER A 102 -12.54 -2.69 -20.00
N GLU A 103 -12.17 -1.41 -19.88
CA GLU A 103 -12.63 -0.36 -20.80
C GLU A 103 -12.13 -0.60 -22.23
N ALA A 104 -10.86 -0.99 -22.39
CA ALA A 104 -10.27 -1.31 -23.70
C ALA A 104 -10.87 -2.56 -24.37
N SER A 105 -11.48 -3.48 -23.63
CA SER A 105 -12.15 -4.66 -24.19
C SER A 105 -13.58 -4.40 -24.67
N HIS A 106 -14.16 -3.25 -24.29
CA HIS A 106 -15.53 -2.88 -24.62
C HIS A 106 -15.63 -1.70 -25.61
N ALA A 107 -14.48 -1.18 -26.07
CA ALA A 107 -14.35 -0.16 -27.10
C ALA A 107 -13.99 -0.80 -28.45
#